data_AF-A0A090T9T5-F1
#
_entry.id   AF-A0A090T9T5-F1
#
_cell.length_a   1.000
_cell.length_b   1.000
_cell.length_c   1.000
_cell.angle_alpha   90.00
_cell.angle_beta   90.00
_cell.angle_gamma   90.00
#
_symmetry.space_group_name_H-M   'P 1'
#
loop_
_entity.id
_entity.type
_entity.pdbx_description
1 polymer ?
#
loop_
_entity_poly.entity_id
_entity_poly.type
_entity_poly.pdbx_seq_one_letter_code
_entity_poly.pdbx_strand_id
1 'polypeptide(L)'
;MLPVTHGVEYTKTSILLYTILLALVCLMPALVGMTGLVYLAGSTFLSAGFIYYAWKLKVAATDKTAMETFKFSIIHLMVLFVLLLVDHYMPI
;
A
#
# COMPACT_ATOMS: atom_id res chain seq x y z
N MET A 1 -9.79 18.57 -5.28
CA MET A 1 -8.63 17.88 -4.69
C MET A 1 -8.51 18.33 -3.24
N LEU A 2 -8.33 17.42 -2.28
CA LEU A 2 -8.14 17.76 -0.85
C LEU A 2 -7.14 18.91 -0.59
N PRO A 3 -6.03 19.07 -1.34
CA PRO A 3 -5.12 20.19 -1.10
C PRO A 3 -5.72 21.57 -1.39
N VAL A 4 -6.75 21.66 -2.23
CA VAL A 4 -7.41 22.93 -2.60
C VAL A 4 -8.51 23.31 -1.61
N THR A 5 -9.08 22.34 -0.89
CA THR A 5 -10.18 22.58 0.07
C THR A 5 -9.73 22.55 1.54
N HIS A 6 -8.78 21.68 1.89
CA HIS A 6 -8.34 21.45 3.28
C HIS A 6 -6.82 21.64 3.47
N GLY A 7 -6.09 22.00 2.42
CA GLY A 7 -4.65 22.23 2.47
C GLY A 7 -3.80 20.97 2.28
N VAL A 8 -2.51 21.22 2.03
CA VAL A 8 -1.53 20.18 1.66
C VAL A 8 -1.21 19.27 2.85
N GLU A 9 -1.10 19.82 4.06
CA GLU A 9 -0.77 19.04 5.27
C GLU A 9 -1.88 18.05 5.65
N TYR A 10 -3.15 18.45 5.49
CA TYR A 10 -4.29 17.55 5.70
C TYR A 10 -4.25 16.41 4.68
N THR A 11 -4.00 16.73 3.41
CA THR A 11 -3.90 15.74 2.33
C THR A 11 -2.82 14.69 2.60
N LYS A 12 -1.62 15.12 3.03
CA LYS A 12 -0.53 14.19 3.39
C LYS A 12 -0.92 13.25 4.52
N THR A 13 -1.62 13.77 5.53
CA THR A 13 -2.10 12.98 6.67
C THR A 13 -3.17 11.98 6.24
N SER A 14 -4.12 12.40 5.39
CA SER A 14 -5.12 11.49 4.81
C SER A 14 -4.48 10.37 3.98
N ILE A 15 -3.45 10.67 3.18
CA ILE A 15 -2.71 9.65 2.42
C ILE A 15 -2.13 8.60 3.38
N LEU A 16 -1.47 9.02 4.45
CA LEU A 16 -0.90 8.10 5.43
C LEU A 16 -1.98 7.22 6.08
N LEU A 17 -3.09 7.82 6.52
CA LEU A 17 -4.22 7.07 7.11
C LEU A 17 -4.84 6.07 6.13
N TYR A 18 -5.05 6.47 4.87
CA TYR A 18 -5.59 5.58 3.84
C TYR A 18 -4.62 4.47 3.47
N THR A 19 -3.32 4.71 3.47
CA THR A 19 -2.32 3.66 3.24
C THR A 19 -2.31 2.63 4.36
N ILE A 20 -2.50 3.04 5.62
CA ILE A 20 -2.65 2.11 6.75
C ILE A 20 -3.93 1.28 6.59
N LEU A 21 -5.04 1.92 6.23
CA LEU A 21 -6.30 1.21 5.99
C LEU A 21 -6.18 0.22 4.83
N LEU A 22 -5.50 0.61 3.75
CA LEU A 22 -5.21 -0.28 2.62
C LEU A 22 -4.37 -1.49 3.05
N ALA A 23 -3.36 -1.30 3.90
CA ALA A 23 -2.57 -2.41 4.45
C ALA A 23 -3.45 -3.43 5.17
N LEU A 24 -4.39 -2.98 6.01
CA LEU A 24 -5.35 -3.87 6.68
C LEU A 24 -6.24 -4.61 5.68
N VAL A 25 -6.70 -3.92 4.63
CA VAL A 25 -7.50 -4.51 3.56
C VAL A 25 -6.72 -5.56 2.78
N CYS A 26 -5.45 -5.31 2.48
CA CYS A 26 -4.57 -6.24 1.77
C CYS A 26 -4.32 -7.55 2.55
N LEU A 27 -4.39 -7.50 3.88
CA LEU A 27 -4.24 -8.66 4.77
C LEU A 27 -5.54 -9.46 4.93
N MET A 28 -6.71 -8.88 4.66
CA MET A 28 -8.00 -9.58 4.83
C MET A 28 -8.10 -10.90 4.04
N PRO A 29 -7.68 -11.01 2.76
CA PRO A 29 -7.72 -12.28 2.02
C PRO A 29 -6.95 -13.41 2.70
N ALA A 30 -5.85 -13.08 3.39
CA ALA A 30 -5.06 -14.03 4.16
C ALA A 30 -5.76 -14.41 5.48
N LEU A 31 -6.35 -13.43 6.18
CA LEU A 31 -7.08 -13.67 7.44
C LEU A 31 -8.37 -14.48 7.25
N VAL A 32 -9.04 -14.34 6.11
CA VAL A 32 -10.24 -15.12 5.75
C VAL A 32 -9.88 -16.54 5.29
N GLY A 33 -8.59 -16.86 5.13
CA GLY A 33 -8.14 -18.18 4.69
C GLY A 33 -8.35 -18.45 3.20
N MET A 34 -8.52 -17.39 2.38
CA MET A 34 -8.65 -17.51 0.93
C MET A 34 -7.29 -17.63 0.23
N THR A 35 -6.21 -17.28 0.92
CA THR A 35 -4.84 -17.24 0.38
C THR A 35 -3.86 -17.83 1.40
N GLY A 36 -2.75 -18.38 0.92
CA GLY A 36 -1.71 -19.05 1.67
C GLY A 36 -0.67 -18.11 2.31
N LEU A 37 0.34 -18.74 2.93
CA LEU A 37 1.41 -18.03 3.66
C LEU A 37 2.28 -17.16 2.75
N VAL A 38 2.39 -17.51 1.46
CA VAL A 38 3.16 -16.75 0.47
C VAL A 38 2.52 -15.39 0.23
N TYR A 39 1.19 -15.35 0.03
CA TYR A 39 0.46 -14.10 -0.08
C TYR A 39 0.51 -13.28 1.21
N LEU A 40 0.38 -13.91 2.39
CA LEU A 40 0.45 -13.21 3.68
C LEU A 40 1.81 -12.51 3.86
N ALA A 41 2.91 -13.22 3.66
CA ALA A 41 4.25 -12.64 3.78
C ALA A 41 4.46 -11.52 2.75
N GLY A 42 4.15 -11.79 1.48
CA GLY A 42 4.32 -10.82 0.39
C GLY A 42 3.49 -9.55 0.59
N SER A 43 2.19 -9.67 0.90
CA SER A 43 1.29 -8.53 1.15
C SER A 43 1.70 -7.72 2.38
N THR A 44 2.23 -8.35 3.43
CA THR A 44 2.75 -7.67 4.62
C THR A 44 3.97 -6.81 4.28
N PHE A 45 4.96 -7.37 3.57
CA PHE A 45 6.16 -6.64 3.16
C PHE A 45 5.81 -5.48 2.21
N LEU A 46 4.92 -5.71 1.25
CA LEU A 46 4.46 -4.70 0.31
C LEU A 46 3.74 -3.55 1.03
N SER A 47 2.83 -3.88 1.94
CA SER A 47 2.06 -2.92 2.73
C SER A 47 2.96 -2.09 3.65
N ALA A 48 3.93 -2.73 4.32
CA ALA A 48 4.92 -2.04 5.15
C ALA A 48 5.77 -1.06 4.32
N GLY A 49 6.21 -1.47 3.12
CA GLY A 49 6.89 -0.59 2.17
C GLY A 49 6.03 0.60 1.77
N PHE A 50 4.73 0.39 1.52
CA PHE A 50 3.84 1.47 1.12
C PHE A 50 3.62 2.49 2.24
N ILE A 51 3.45 2.02 3.48
CA ILE A 51 3.36 2.87 4.67
C ILE A 51 4.63 3.70 4.84
N TYR A 52 5.82 3.12 4.61
CA TYR A 52 7.08 3.86 4.66
C TYR A 52 7.13 5.02 3.65
N TYR A 53 6.70 4.79 2.40
CA TYR A 53 6.62 5.84 1.38
C TYR A 53 5.59 6.93 1.76
N ALA A 54 4.44 6.54 2.32
CA ALA A 54 3.44 7.49 2.80
C ALA A 54 3.94 8.34 3.99
N TRP A 55 4.69 7.73 4.91
CA TRP A 55 5.37 8.44 6.00
C TRP A 55 6.41 9.42 5.46
N LYS A 56 7.27 8.97 4.53
CA LYS A 56 8.28 9.83 3.88
C LYS A 56 7.62 11.03 3.20
N LEU A 57 6.47 10.83 2.54
CA LEU A 57 5.69 11.91 1.95
C LEU A 57 5.13 12.90 2.99
N LYS A 58 4.82 12.45 4.20
CA LYS A 58 4.34 13.33 5.28
C LYS A 58 5.47 14.16 5.90
N VAL A 59 6.61 13.54 6.21
CA VAL A 59 7.69 14.16 7.00
C VAL A 59 8.73 14.87 6.15
N ALA A 60 9.09 14.31 4.98
CA ALA A 60 10.17 14.79 4.12
C ALA A 60 9.68 14.95 2.67
N ALA A 61 8.55 15.65 2.51
CA ALA A 61 7.94 15.89 1.20
C ALA A 61 8.88 16.70 0.30
N THR A 62 9.32 16.10 -0.80
CA THR A 62 9.92 16.79 -1.94
C THR A 62 8.99 16.70 -3.14
N ASP A 63 9.14 17.57 -4.15
CA ASP A 63 8.29 17.55 -5.36
C ASP A 63 8.27 16.18 -6.06
N LYS A 64 9.34 15.39 -5.89
CA LYS A 64 9.46 14.04 -6.43
C LYS A 64 8.80 12.96 -5.58
N THR A 65 8.64 13.17 -4.27
CA THR A 65 8.14 12.14 -3.35
C THR A 65 6.70 11.76 -3.67
N ALA A 66 5.87 12.72 -4.08
CA ALA A 66 4.49 12.43 -4.50
C ALA A 66 4.45 11.47 -5.71
N MET A 67 5.33 11.70 -6.68
CA MET A 67 5.45 10.84 -7.87
C MET A 67 6.06 9.47 -7.54
N GLU A 68 7.03 9.40 -6.63
CA GLU A 68 7.58 8.14 -6.15
C GLU A 68 6.53 7.29 -5.43
N THR A 69 5.76 7.88 -4.53
CA THR A 69 4.66 7.19 -3.82
C THR A 69 3.60 6.70 -4.78
N PHE A 70 3.28 7.46 -5.84
CA PHE A 70 2.35 7.03 -6.89
C PHE A 70 2.90 5.87 -7.73
N LYS A 71 4.17 5.91 -8.14
CA LYS A 71 4.79 4.77 -8.84
C LYS A 71 4.81 3.52 -7.96
N PHE A 72 5.12 3.70 -6.68
CA PHE A 72 5.10 2.60 -5.72
C PHE A 72 3.69 2.02 -5.56
N SER A 73 2.62 2.83 -5.56
CA SER A 73 1.25 2.30 -5.44
C SER A 73 0.86 1.41 -6.61
N ILE A 74 1.30 1.73 -7.83
CA ILE A 74 1.09 0.89 -9.02
C ILE A 74 1.87 -0.42 -8.88
N ILE A 75 3.16 -0.35 -8.54
CA ILE A 75 4.00 -1.54 -8.35
C ILE A 75 3.44 -2.42 -7.23
N HIS A 76 3.02 -1.82 -6.13
CA HIS A 76 2.36 -2.49 -5.01
C HIS A 76 1.12 -3.25 -5.49
N LEU A 77 0.22 -2.59 -6.22
CA LEU A 77 -0.97 -3.24 -6.75
C LEU A 77 -0.63 -4.39 -7.71
N MET A 78 0.31 -4.18 -8.64
CA MET A 78 0.74 -5.19 -9.59
C MET A 78 1.32 -6.43 -8.89
N VAL A 79 2.27 -6.24 -7.97
CA VAL A 79 2.92 -7.34 -7.25
C VAL A 79 1.92 -8.04 -6.34
N LEU A 80 0.98 -7.33 -5.72
CA LEU A 80 -0.07 -7.95 -4.91
C LEU A 80 -0.98 -8.85 -5.76
N PHE A 81 -1.36 -8.43 -6.96
CA PHE A 81 -2.12 -9.27 -7.90
C PHE A 81 -1.31 -10.49 -8.37
N VAL A 82 -0.01 -10.33 -8.65
CA VAL A 82 0.88 -11.45 -9.01
C VAL A 82 0.98 -12.43 -7.85
N LEU A 83 1.16 -11.96 -6.62
CA LEU A 83 1.17 -12.83 -5.43
C LEU A 83 -0.15 -13.59 -5.28
N LEU A 84 -1.28 -12.93 -5.49
CA LEU A 84 -2.60 -13.56 -5.43
C LEU A 84 -2.75 -14.65 -6.50
N LEU A 85 -2.31 -14.38 -7.73
CA LEU A 85 -2.30 -15.37 -8.82
C LEU A 85 -1.39 -16.56 -8.51
N VAL A 86 -0.16 -16.30 -8.07
CA VAL A 86 0.81 -17.35 -7.73
C VAL A 86 0.28 -18.23 -6.61
N ASP A 87 -0.27 -17.63 -5.56
CA ASP A 87 -0.84 -18.33 -4.41
C ASP A 87 -2.09 -19.15 -4.79
N HIS A 88 -2.93 -18.63 -5.70
CA HIS A 88 -4.08 -19.36 -6.22
C HIS A 88 -3.68 -20.56 -7.11
N TYR A 89 -2.67 -20.41 -7.98
CA TYR A 89 -2.24 -21.45 -8.91
C TYR A 89 -1.29 -22.47 -8.29
N MET A 90 -0.57 -22.09 -7.24
CA MET A 90 0.28 -22.98 -6.45
C MET A 90 -0.30 -23.09 -5.04
N PRO A 91 -1.34 -23.90 -4.82
CA PRO A 91 -1.80 -24.22 -3.47
C PRO A 91 -0.71 -25.07 -2.80
N ILE A 92 0.22 -24.41 -2.12
CA ILE A 92 1.16 -25.03 -1.19
C ILE A 92 0.52 -25.03 0.20
#